data_AF-A0A6C0CEU1-F1
#
_entry.id   AF-A0A6C0CEU1-F1
#
_cell.length_a   1.000
_cell.length_b   1.000
_cell.length_c   1.000
_cell.angle_alpha   90.00
_cell.angle_beta   90.00
_cell.angle_gamma   90.00
#
_symmetry.space_group_name_H-M   'P 1'
#
loop_
_entity.id
_entity.type
_entity.pdbx_description
1 polymer ?
#
loop_
_entity_poly.entity_id
_entity_poly.type
_entity_poly.pdbx_seq_one_letter_code
_entity_poly.pdbx_strand_id
1 'polypeptide(L)'
;MEYTIDDLSVDLLEKDAERYLEVLVYLEKNVSTDEIKVKLNEKPHHSWYGNHLFALTKLVGSLNDDSRSEICSPDSFLGAGIPDGIYEDLGIAILNKIVSLGVNLKDTDYYDDTIIECINSTDNLTYRDKNNENFKQKVREYYSS
;
A
#
# COMPACT_ATOMS: atom_id res chain seq x y z
N MET A 1 21.88 10.09 -1.56
CA MET A 1 21.66 9.04 -0.55
C MET A 1 21.65 7.72 -1.31
N GLU A 2 22.29 6.68 -0.79
CA GLU A 2 22.25 5.34 -1.37
C GLU A 2 21.20 4.52 -0.61
N TYR A 3 20.37 3.78 -1.34
CA TYR A 3 19.35 2.89 -0.79
C TYR A 3 19.66 1.45 -1.16
N THR A 4 19.20 0.53 -0.33
CA THR A 4 19.30 -0.91 -0.48
C THR A 4 17.91 -1.53 -0.62
N ILE A 5 17.83 -2.79 -1.02
CA ILE A 5 16.54 -3.48 -1.19
C ILE A 5 15.75 -3.55 0.13
N ASP A 6 16.43 -3.57 1.28
CA ASP A 6 15.81 -3.63 2.60
C ASP A 6 15.13 -2.32 3.01
N ASP A 7 15.51 -1.18 2.40
CA ASP A 7 14.83 0.09 2.61
C ASP A 7 13.40 0.07 2.02
N LEU A 8 13.13 -0.78 1.03
CA LEU A 8 11.80 -0.96 0.45
C LEU A 8 10.93 -1.82 1.37
N SER A 9 10.19 -1.18 2.27
CA SER A 9 9.37 -1.86 3.27
C SER A 9 7.97 -1.24 3.40
N VAL A 10 7.00 -2.04 3.88
CA VAL A 10 5.66 -1.56 4.24
C VAL A 10 5.74 -0.53 5.38
N ASP A 11 6.67 -0.69 6.31
CA ASP A 11 6.89 0.28 7.39
C ASP A 11 7.31 1.65 6.85
N LEU A 12 8.17 1.68 5.83
CA LEU A 12 8.54 2.93 5.17
C LEU A 12 7.33 3.52 4.42
N LEU A 13 6.55 2.69 3.73
CA LEU A 13 5.34 3.13 3.04
C LEU A 13 4.35 3.82 3.99
N GLU A 14 4.16 3.28 5.20
CA GLU A 14 3.28 3.86 6.21
C GLU A 14 3.84 5.16 6.80
N LYS A 15 5.15 5.19 7.10
CA LYS A 15 5.78 6.33 7.81
C LYS A 15 6.15 7.50 6.91
N ASP A 16 6.50 7.22 5.65
CA ASP A 16 7.02 8.20 4.70
C ASP A 16 6.84 7.71 3.26
N ALA A 17 5.62 7.88 2.74
CA ALA A 17 5.25 7.44 1.39
C ALA A 17 6.01 8.17 0.27
N GLU A 18 6.42 9.42 0.49
CA GLU A 18 7.25 10.17 -0.47
C GLU A 18 8.63 9.52 -0.58
N ARG A 19 9.27 9.26 0.56
CA ARG A 19 10.55 8.56 0.58
C ARG A 19 10.45 7.13 0.07
N TYR A 20 9.34 6.43 0.32
CA TYR A 20 9.09 5.12 -0.27
C TYR A 20 9.11 5.18 -1.82
N LEU A 21 8.50 6.21 -2.42
CA LEU A 21 8.56 6.42 -3.87
C LEU A 21 9.98 6.76 -4.34
N GLU A 22 10.73 7.56 -3.59
CA GLU A 22 12.15 7.83 -3.89
C GLU A 22 12.99 6.54 -3.89
N VAL A 23 12.78 5.66 -2.90
CA VAL A 23 13.45 4.35 -2.80
C VAL A 23 13.12 3.52 -4.03
N LEU A 24 11.84 3.41 -4.43
CA LEU A 24 11.46 2.69 -5.65
C LEU A 24 12.17 3.21 -6.91
N VAL A 25 12.21 4.54 -7.09
CA VAL A 25 12.87 5.19 -8.23
C VAL A 25 14.38 4.98 -8.21
N TYR A 26 14.98 4.95 -7.02
CA TYR A 26 16.39 4.64 -6.87
C TYR A 26 16.69 3.18 -7.19
N LEU A 27 15.95 2.24 -6.61
CA LEU A 27 16.18 0.81 -6.78
C LEU A 27 15.99 0.39 -8.24
N GLU A 28 14.98 0.90 -8.93
CA GLU A 28 14.76 0.64 -10.36
C GLU A 28 16.00 0.94 -11.23
N LYS A 29 16.84 1.91 -10.84
CA LYS A 29 18.05 2.30 -11.56
C LYS A 29 19.29 1.50 -11.18
N ASN A 30 19.28 0.87 -10.00
CA ASN A 30 20.50 0.34 -9.35
C ASN A 30 20.40 -1.15 -8.99
N VAL A 31 19.21 -1.73 -8.99
CA VAL A 31 18.91 -3.10 -8.56
C VAL A 31 18.12 -3.81 -9.66
N SER A 32 18.26 -5.13 -9.76
CA SER A 32 17.53 -5.92 -10.75
C SER A 32 16.01 -5.86 -10.50
N THR A 33 15.22 -5.77 -11.57
CA THR A 33 13.75 -5.76 -11.45
C THR A 33 13.22 -7.04 -10.79
N ASP A 34 13.86 -8.19 -11.00
CA ASP A 34 13.46 -9.45 -10.37
C ASP A 34 13.61 -9.42 -8.84
N GLU A 35 14.68 -8.80 -8.34
CA GLU A 35 14.90 -8.63 -6.90
C GLU A 35 13.88 -7.67 -6.28
N ILE A 36 13.59 -6.55 -6.95
CA ILE A 36 12.54 -5.61 -6.53
C ILE A 36 11.17 -6.31 -6.53
N LYS A 37 10.89 -7.11 -7.56
CA LYS A 37 9.65 -7.89 -7.68
C LYS A 37 9.50 -8.87 -6.53
N VAL A 38 10.56 -9.60 -6.15
CA VAL A 38 10.52 -10.48 -4.98
C VAL A 38 10.15 -9.67 -3.73
N LYS A 39 10.81 -8.53 -3.53
CA LYS A 39 10.58 -7.67 -2.36
C LYS A 39 9.15 -7.14 -2.30
N LEU A 40 8.63 -6.60 -3.40
CA LEU A 40 7.26 -6.07 -3.48
C LEU A 40 6.18 -7.11 -3.18
N ASN A 41 6.49 -8.39 -3.36
CA ASN A 41 5.59 -9.52 -3.17
C ASN A 41 5.82 -10.27 -1.85
N GLU A 42 6.69 -9.77 -0.97
CA GLU A 42 6.76 -10.26 0.40
C GLU A 42 5.43 -10.02 1.13
N LYS A 43 5.10 -10.91 2.06
CA LYS A 43 3.86 -10.89 2.84
C LYS A 43 4.15 -10.61 4.32
N PRO A 44 4.53 -9.37 4.69
CA PRO A 44 4.85 -9.07 6.07
C PRO A 44 3.61 -9.19 6.97
N HIS A 45 3.80 -9.58 8.22
CA HIS A 45 2.71 -9.68 9.20
C HIS A 45 1.96 -8.35 9.39
N HIS A 46 2.70 -7.22 9.37
CA HIS A 46 2.16 -5.87 9.62
C HIS A 46 1.08 -5.44 8.61
N SER A 47 1.14 -5.93 7.37
CA SER A 47 0.11 -5.69 6.35
C SER A 47 -1.00 -6.74 6.34
N TRP A 48 -1.08 -7.57 7.40
CA TRP A 48 -1.92 -8.77 7.46
C TRP A 48 -1.61 -9.74 6.32
N TYR A 49 -0.32 -9.99 6.08
CA TYR A 49 0.18 -10.89 5.03
C TYR A 49 -0.25 -10.49 3.61
N GLY A 50 -0.73 -9.26 3.41
CA GLY A 50 -0.88 -8.67 2.08
C GLY A 50 0.47 -8.13 1.58
N ASN A 51 0.71 -8.21 0.27
CA ASN A 51 1.91 -7.61 -0.30
C ASN A 51 1.88 -6.07 -0.28
N HIS A 52 2.88 -5.41 -0.87
CA HIS A 52 2.98 -3.95 -0.85
C HIS A 52 1.77 -3.24 -1.50
N LEU A 53 1.08 -3.89 -2.45
CA LEU A 53 -0.16 -3.36 -3.03
C LEU A 53 -1.30 -3.35 -2.01
N PHE A 54 -1.48 -4.44 -1.26
CA PHE A 54 -2.48 -4.51 -0.19
C PHE A 54 -2.23 -3.46 0.88
N ALA A 55 -0.97 -3.31 1.30
CA ALA A 55 -0.58 -2.26 2.25
C ALA A 55 -0.97 -0.88 1.71
N LEU A 56 -0.64 -0.56 0.46
CA LEU A 56 -1.00 0.72 -0.16
C LEU A 56 -2.52 0.97 -0.16
N THR A 57 -3.34 -0.04 -0.46
CA THR A 57 -4.80 0.12 -0.43
C THR A 57 -5.36 0.46 0.95
N LYS A 58 -4.69 -0.02 2.01
CA LYS A 58 -5.05 0.26 3.40
C LYS A 58 -4.54 1.62 3.89
N LEU A 59 -3.81 2.38 3.05
CA LEU A 59 -3.17 3.65 3.42
C LEU A 59 -3.63 4.86 2.59
N VAL A 60 -4.14 4.66 1.36
CA VAL A 60 -4.55 5.76 0.48
C VAL A 60 -5.94 6.29 0.83
N GLY A 61 -6.03 7.61 1.02
CA GLY A 61 -7.23 8.31 1.46
C GLY A 61 -7.34 8.40 2.99
N SER A 62 -8.42 9.00 3.44
CA SER A 62 -8.62 9.29 4.86
C SER A 62 -9.52 8.24 5.51
N LEU A 63 -9.17 7.83 6.74
CA LEU A 63 -10.01 6.94 7.55
C LEU A 63 -11.40 7.54 7.74
N ASN A 64 -12.42 6.69 7.74
CA ASN A 64 -13.78 7.10 8.08
C ASN A 64 -13.88 7.52 9.57
N ASP A 65 -14.96 8.22 9.91
CA ASP A 65 -15.10 8.82 11.24
C ASP A 65 -15.19 7.76 12.35
N ASP A 66 -15.79 6.60 12.06
CA ASP A 66 -15.86 5.47 13.00
C ASP A 66 -14.46 4.92 13.33
N SER A 67 -13.67 4.58 12.30
CA SER A 67 -12.30 4.07 12.50
C SER A 67 -11.41 5.10 13.19
N ARG A 68 -11.62 6.40 12.94
CA ARG A 68 -10.91 7.49 13.65
C ARG A 68 -11.26 7.54 15.13
N SER A 69 -12.53 7.28 15.48
CA SER A 69 -12.98 7.30 16.87
C SER A 69 -12.48 6.09 17.67
N GLU A 70 -12.21 4.98 16.99
CA GLU A 70 -11.68 3.74 17.58
C GLU A 70 -10.14 3.74 17.75
N ILE A 71 -9.43 4.78 17.30
CA ILE A 71 -7.97 4.87 17.44
C ILE A 71 -7.58 4.94 18.92
N CYS A 72 -7.21 3.79 19.46
CA CYS A 72 -6.67 3.66 20.82
C CYS A 72 -5.15 3.92 20.88
N SER A 73 -4.44 3.66 19.77
CA SER A 73 -2.99 3.82 19.63
C SER A 73 -2.59 3.93 18.15
N PRO A 74 -1.56 4.70 17.78
CA PRO A 74 -1.03 4.75 16.41
C PRO A 74 -0.49 3.41 15.89
N ASP A 75 -0.28 2.42 16.75
CA ASP A 75 0.24 1.09 16.40
C ASP A 75 -0.84 0.00 16.39
N SER A 76 -2.13 0.36 16.53
CA SER A 76 -3.22 -0.63 16.63
C SER A 76 -3.43 -1.44 15.34
N PHE A 77 -3.19 -0.81 14.19
CA PHE A 77 -3.31 -1.41 12.86
C PHE A 77 -2.53 -0.57 11.83
N LEU A 78 -2.25 -1.15 10.66
CA LEU A 78 -1.58 -0.46 9.56
C LEU A 78 -2.35 0.82 9.15
N GLY A 79 -1.72 1.97 9.32
CA GLY A 79 -2.27 3.27 8.99
C GLY A 79 -2.99 3.98 10.14
N ALA A 80 -3.02 3.41 11.35
CA ALA A 80 -3.61 4.05 12.53
C ALA A 80 -2.88 5.36 12.91
N GLY A 81 -1.56 5.41 12.70
CA GLY A 81 -0.74 6.61 12.92
C GLY A 81 -0.91 7.71 11.86
N ILE A 82 -1.56 7.42 10.73
CA ILE A 82 -1.78 8.36 9.63
C ILE A 82 -3.27 8.38 9.23
N PRO A 83 -4.15 8.95 10.08
CA PRO A 83 -5.59 8.91 9.87
C PRO A 83 -6.03 9.66 8.61
N ASP A 84 -5.30 10.69 8.20
CA ASP A 84 -5.54 11.40 6.94
C ASP A 84 -5.00 10.65 5.71
N GLY A 85 -4.09 9.70 5.95
CA GLY A 85 -3.52 8.75 4.99
C GLY A 85 -2.59 9.37 3.96
N ILE A 86 -2.30 8.56 2.94
CA ILE A 86 -1.53 8.97 1.76
C ILE A 86 -2.47 9.71 0.81
N TYR A 87 -2.06 10.90 0.36
CA TYR A 87 -2.78 11.66 -0.65
C TYR A 87 -2.93 10.87 -1.95
N GLU A 88 -4.09 11.00 -2.59
CA GLU A 88 -4.49 10.17 -3.73
C GLU A 88 -3.46 10.16 -4.87
N ASP A 89 -2.97 11.33 -5.27
CA ASP A 89 -1.99 11.47 -6.36
C ASP A 89 -0.68 10.72 -6.07
N LEU A 90 -0.20 10.81 -4.82
CA LEU A 90 0.99 10.07 -4.38
C LEU A 90 0.70 8.57 -4.34
N GLY A 91 -0.47 8.17 -3.85
CA GLY A 91 -0.92 6.78 -3.88
C GLY A 91 -0.95 6.20 -5.29
N ILE A 92 -1.46 6.95 -6.26
CA ILE A 92 -1.48 6.57 -7.69
C ILE A 92 -0.06 6.50 -8.26
N ALA A 93 0.82 7.45 -7.92
CA ALA A 93 2.21 7.43 -8.37
C ALA A 93 2.95 6.17 -7.87
N ILE A 94 2.75 5.82 -6.60
CA ILE A 94 3.29 4.59 -6.00
C ILE A 94 2.70 3.36 -6.69
N LEU A 95 1.37 3.29 -6.86
CA LEU A 95 0.68 2.19 -7.53
C LEU A 95 1.26 1.93 -8.93
N ASN A 96 1.34 2.97 -9.76
CA ASN A 96 1.87 2.86 -11.11
C ASN A 96 3.30 2.29 -11.10
N LYS A 97 4.12 2.74 -10.14
CA LYS A 97 5.51 2.31 -10.00
C LYS A 97 5.60 0.85 -9.55
N ILE A 98 4.90 0.42 -8.50
CA ILE A 98 4.95 -0.97 -8.03
C ILE A 98 4.38 -1.96 -9.06
N VAL A 99 3.36 -1.56 -9.83
CA VAL A 99 2.83 -2.35 -10.95
C VAL A 99 3.87 -2.51 -12.06
N SER A 100 4.54 -1.42 -12.47
CA SER A 100 5.62 -1.50 -13.46
C SER A 100 6.80 -2.37 -13.03
N LEU A 101 7.00 -2.53 -11.72
CA LEU A 101 8.06 -3.32 -11.11
C LEU A 101 7.61 -4.76 -10.75
N GLY A 102 6.38 -5.14 -11.10
CA GLY A 102 5.92 -6.52 -11.05
C GLY A 102 5.28 -6.98 -9.73
N VAL A 103 4.69 -6.07 -8.94
CA VAL A 103 3.83 -6.48 -7.82
C VAL A 103 2.69 -7.39 -8.33
N ASN A 104 2.34 -8.42 -7.57
CA ASN A 104 1.33 -9.39 -7.91
C ASN A 104 -0.06 -8.86 -7.52
N LEU A 105 -0.85 -8.50 -8.53
CA LEU A 105 -2.22 -8.03 -8.33
C LEU A 105 -3.23 -9.15 -8.04
N LYS A 106 -2.87 -10.41 -8.32
CA LYS A 106 -3.73 -11.59 -8.17
C LYS A 106 -3.45 -12.38 -6.90
N ASP A 107 -2.65 -11.81 -6.01
CA ASP A 107 -2.38 -12.40 -4.71
C ASP A 107 -3.58 -12.22 -3.77
N THR A 108 -3.51 -12.85 -2.60
CA THR A 108 -4.47 -12.69 -1.50
C THR A 108 -3.76 -12.33 -0.19
N ASP A 109 -4.50 -11.67 0.72
CA ASP A 109 -4.01 -11.40 2.07
C ASP A 109 -4.33 -12.56 3.05
N TYR A 110 -4.16 -12.32 4.36
CA TYR A 110 -4.41 -13.33 5.40
C TYR A 110 -5.84 -13.93 5.39
N TYR A 111 -6.83 -13.18 4.94
CA TYR A 111 -8.24 -13.61 4.91
C TYR A 111 -8.64 -14.25 3.58
N ASP A 112 -7.66 -14.54 2.71
CA ASP A 112 -7.88 -14.95 1.32
C ASP A 112 -8.60 -13.88 0.46
N ASP A 113 -8.68 -12.64 0.94
CA ASP A 113 -9.26 -11.53 0.19
C ASP A 113 -8.34 -11.13 -0.97
N THR A 114 -8.93 -10.98 -2.14
CA THR A 114 -8.31 -10.37 -3.30
C THR A 114 -8.20 -8.86 -3.11
N ILE A 115 -7.33 -8.23 -3.91
CA ILE A 115 -7.21 -6.76 -3.85
C ILE A 115 -8.52 -6.03 -4.17
N ILE A 116 -9.41 -6.63 -4.97
CA ILE A 116 -10.72 -6.06 -5.31
C ILE A 116 -11.68 -6.14 -4.12
N GLU A 117 -11.65 -7.22 -3.36
CA GLU A 117 -12.41 -7.34 -2.11
C GLU A 117 -11.91 -6.32 -1.09
N CYS A 118 -10.58 -6.18 -0.93
CA CYS A 118 -10.00 -5.20 -0.01
C CYS A 118 -10.43 -3.75 -0.30
N ILE A 119 -10.38 -3.29 -1.56
CA ILE A 119 -10.73 -1.89 -1.88
C ILE A 119 -12.23 -1.59 -1.80
N ASN A 120 -13.08 -2.62 -1.81
CA ASN A 120 -14.53 -2.48 -1.72
C ASN A 120 -15.06 -2.77 -0.30
N SER A 121 -14.23 -3.34 0.58
CA SER A 121 -14.61 -3.64 1.97
C SER A 121 -14.79 -2.35 2.77
N THR A 122 -15.97 -2.22 3.38
CA THR A 122 -16.33 -1.14 4.30
C THR A 122 -16.17 -1.54 5.76
N ASP A 123 -16.02 -2.84 6.02
CA ASP A 123 -16.14 -3.44 7.34
C ASP A 123 -14.76 -3.79 7.89
N ASN A 124 -13.85 -2.81 7.92
CA ASN A 124 -12.50 -2.99 8.45
C ASN A 124 -11.96 -1.71 9.12
N LEU A 125 -11.09 -1.89 10.12
CA LEU A 125 -10.43 -0.79 10.85
C LEU A 125 -9.58 0.11 9.95
N THR A 126 -9.19 -0.40 8.78
CA THR A 126 -8.39 0.33 7.78
C THR A 126 -9.26 1.05 6.74
N TYR A 127 -10.58 1.13 6.94
CA TYR A 127 -11.49 1.60 5.91
C TYR A 127 -11.33 3.11 5.68
N ARG A 128 -11.14 3.47 4.40
CA ARG A 128 -10.91 4.84 3.95
C ARG A 128 -12.01 5.25 2.97
N ASP A 129 -12.77 6.27 3.35
CA ASP A 129 -13.99 6.71 2.66
C ASP A 129 -13.86 8.06 1.93
N LYS A 130 -12.74 8.76 2.12
CA LYS A 130 -12.46 10.07 1.51
C LYS A 130 -11.14 10.05 0.76
N ASN A 131 -11.10 10.75 -0.38
CA ASN A 131 -9.89 11.02 -1.17
C ASN A 131 -9.15 9.76 -1.69
N ASN A 132 -9.86 8.74 -2.17
CA ASN A 132 -9.25 7.54 -2.75
C ASN A 132 -10.00 6.91 -3.93
N GLU A 133 -11.03 7.56 -4.47
CA GLU A 133 -11.85 6.97 -5.52
C GLU A 133 -11.11 6.83 -6.86
N ASN A 134 -10.27 7.79 -7.25
CA ASN A 134 -9.42 7.66 -8.44
C ASN A 134 -8.36 6.58 -8.23
N PHE A 135 -7.83 6.47 -7.02
CA PHE A 135 -6.89 5.39 -6.68
C PHE A 135 -7.56 4.01 -6.79
N LYS A 136 -8.74 3.81 -6.19
CA LYS A 136 -9.51 2.55 -6.30
C LYS A 136 -9.84 2.23 -7.75
N GLN A 137 -10.23 3.24 -8.53
CA GLN A 137 -10.48 3.08 -9.96
C GLN A 137 -9.21 2.59 -10.69
N LYS A 138 -8.05 3.15 -10.37
CA LYS A 138 -6.77 2.74 -10.95
C LYS A 138 -6.40 1.29 -10.60
N VAL A 139 -6.67 0.85 -9.38
CA VAL A 139 -6.49 -0.55 -8.97
C VAL A 139 -7.37 -1.47 -9.82
N ARG A 140 -8.64 -1.11 -10.06
CA ARG A 140 -9.58 -1.90 -10.90
C ARG A 140 -9.10 -2.00 -12.35
N GLU A 141 -8.56 -0.91 -12.91
CA GLU A 141 -7.98 -0.89 -14.26
C GLU A 141 -6.83 -1.90 -14.38
N TYR A 142 -5.86 -1.86 -13.46
CA TYR A 142 -4.73 -2.78 -13.49
C TYR A 142 -5.13 -4.22 -13.22
N TYR A 143 -6.07 -4.46 -12.30
CA TYR A 143 -6.53 -5.82 -12.01
C TYR A 143 -7.25 -6.47 -13.21
N SER A 144 -7.90 -5.68 -14.07
CA SER A 144 -8.65 -6.18 -15.22
C SER A 144 -7.81 -6.33 -16.49
N SER A 145 -6.55 -5.87 -16.47
CA SER A 145 -5.59 -5.97 -17.58
C SER A 145 -4.91 -7.33 -17.62
#